data_AF-A0A838WGF6-F1
#
_entry.id   AF-A0A838WGF6-F1
#
_cell.length_a   1.000
_cell.length_b   1.000
_cell.length_c   1.000
_cell.angle_alpha   90.00
_cell.angle_beta   90.00
_cell.angle_gamma   90.00
#
_symmetry.space_group_name_H-M   'P 1'
#
loop_
_entity.id
_entity.type
_entity.pdbx_description
1 polymer ?
#
loop_
_entity_poly.entity_id
_entity_poly.type
_entity_poly.pdbx_seq_one_letter_code
_entity_poly.pdbx_strand_id
1 'polypeptide(L)' 'MMNCRGSMLEKINYQLNYPSMKDKLAEFLINQIIDAAFCVKNNGDFIYTNKSMSGIMEYSHQELLSMNLS' A
#
# COMPACT_ATOMS: atom_id res chain seq x y z
N MET A 1 1.77 29.56 21.56
CA MET A 1 1.61 29.58 20.10
C MET A 1 1.30 28.16 19.64
N MET A 2 0.12 27.97 19.06
CA MET A 2 -0.49 26.68 18.76
C MET A 2 -0.13 26.21 17.34
N ASN A 3 0.39 24.99 17.27
CA ASN A 3 0.19 23.97 16.23
C ASN A 3 0.79 24.15 14.81
N CYS A 4 2.08 23.79 14.65
CA CYS A 4 2.70 23.56 13.33
C CYS A 4 2.48 22.15 12.75
N ARG A 5 1.56 21.32 13.27
CA ARG A 5 1.29 19.96 12.72
C ARG A 5 0.21 19.93 11.62
N GLY A 6 -0.55 21.01 11.43
CA GLY A 6 -1.58 21.10 10.37
C GLY A 6 -1.00 21.33 8.96
N SER A 7 0.10 22.08 8.85
CA SER A 7 0.60 22.55 7.55
C SER A 7 1.23 21.46 6.67
N MET A 8 1.74 20.39 7.27
CA MET A 8 2.35 19.28 6.54
C MET A 8 1.27 18.37 5.92
N LEU A 9 0.24 18.04 6.69
CA LEU A 9 -0.89 17.22 6.23
C LEU A 9 -1.72 17.97 5.18
N GLU A 10 -1.93 19.28 5.33
CA GLU A 10 -2.61 20.10 4.33
C GLU A 10 -1.83 20.20 3.01
N LYS A 11 -0.49 20.34 3.06
CA LYS A 11 0.36 20.34 1.85
C LYS A 11 0.32 19.00 1.11
N ILE A 12 0.35 17.89 1.86
CA ILE A 12 0.21 16.55 1.29
C ILE A 12 -1.14 16.46 0.57
N ASN A 13 -2.22 16.91 1.20
CA ASN A 13 -3.56 16.84 0.62
C ASN A 13 -3.70 17.61 -0.70
N TYR A 14 -3.08 18.79 -0.81
CA TYR A 14 -3.07 19.60 -2.05
C TYR A 14 -2.27 18.94 -3.19
N GLN A 15 -1.17 18.27 -2.86
CA GLN A 15 -0.32 17.55 -3.82
C GLN A 15 -0.94 16.23 -4.29
N LEU A 16 -1.91 15.68 -3.55
CA LEU A 16 -2.62 14.47 -3.95
C LEU A 16 -3.64 14.66 -5.06
N ASN A 17 -3.91 15.89 -5.54
CA ASN A 17 -4.91 16.06 -6.60
C ASN A 17 -4.44 15.58 -7.99
N TYR A 18 -3.18 15.10 -8.09
CA TYR A 18 -2.65 14.44 -9.27
C TYR A 18 -2.90 12.92 -9.17
N PRO A 19 -3.57 12.27 -10.14
CA PRO A 19 -3.86 10.84 -10.11
C PRO A 19 -2.62 9.98 -9.81
N SER A 20 -1.48 10.32 -10.41
CA SER A 20 -0.20 9.62 -10.21
C SER A 20 0.42 9.80 -8.82
N MET A 21 0.06 10.84 -8.06
CA MET A 21 0.46 11.00 -6.66
C MET A 21 -0.48 10.30 -5.70
N LYS A 22 -1.77 10.14 -6.02
CA LYS A 22 -2.70 9.37 -5.20
C LYS A 22 -2.27 7.92 -5.08
N ASP A 23 -1.91 7.30 -6.20
CA ASP A 23 -1.47 5.90 -6.23
C ASP A 23 -0.17 5.72 -5.43
N LYS A 24 0.78 6.64 -5.59
CA LYS A 24 2.05 6.62 -4.84
C LYS A 24 1.87 6.84 -3.34
N LEU A 25 0.95 7.72 -2.93
CA LEU A 25 0.67 7.89 -1.50
C LEU A 25 -0.06 6.68 -0.94
N ALA A 26 -1.06 6.16 -1.64
CA ALA A 26 -1.76 4.96 -1.22
C ALA A 26 -0.77 3.80 -1.04
N GLU A 27 0.12 3.58 -2.01
CA GLU A 27 1.20 2.61 -1.93
C GLU A 27 2.17 2.89 -0.77
N PHE A 28 2.56 4.14 -0.55
CA PHE A 28 3.42 4.51 0.57
C PHE A 28 2.76 4.18 1.91
N LEU A 29 1.51 4.58 2.10
CA LEU A 29 0.77 4.43 3.35
C LEU A 29 0.48 2.96 3.66
N ILE A 30 0.03 2.19 2.68
CA ILE A 30 -0.27 0.76 2.87
C ILE A 30 0.99 -0.08 3.09
N ASN A 31 2.17 0.42 2.73
CA ASN A 31 3.45 -0.20 3.06
C ASN A 31 3.98 0.21 4.45
N GLN A 32 3.32 1.11 5.18
CA GLN A 32 3.67 1.43 6.58
C GLN A 32 3.02 0.50 7.60
N ILE A 33 1.94 -0.21 7.23
CA ILE A 33 1.25 -1.11 8.17
C ILE A 33 2.06 -2.39 8.38
N ILE A 34 2.04 -2.90 9.61
CA ILE A 34 2.76 -4.13 9.99
C ILE A 34 2.02 -5.37 9.47
N ASP A 35 0.69 -5.30 9.35
CA ASP A 35 -0.12 -6.41 8.88
C ASP A 35 -0.01 -6.65 7.36
N ALA A 36 -0.35 -7.88 6.97
CA ALA A 36 -0.47 -8.27 5.57
C ALA A 36 -1.67 -7.58 4.92
N ALA A 37 -1.44 -6.94 3.77
CA ALA A 37 -2.51 -6.46 2.90
C ALA A 37 -2.30 -6.98 1.48
N PHE A 38 -3.37 -7.46 0.86
CA PHE A 38 -3.34 -8.00 -0.48
C PHE A 38 -4.69 -7.81 -1.18
N CYS A 39 -4.64 -7.83 -2.51
CA CYS A 39 -5.83 -7.89 -3.35
C CYS A 39 -5.74 -9.14 -4.23
N VAL A 40 -6.88 -9.80 -4.42
CA VAL A 40 -7.02 -10.96 -5.30
C VAL A 40 -8.10 -10.70 -6.34
N LYS A 41 -7.97 -11.31 -7.51
CA LYS A 41 -9.06 -11.40 -8.49
C LYS A 41 -10.12 -12.39 -8.00
N ASN A 42 -11.28 -12.39 -8.65
CA ASN A 42 -12.36 -13.34 -8.36
C ASN A 42 -11.96 -14.82 -8.53
N ASN A 43 -10.91 -15.09 -9.31
CA ASN A 43 -10.37 -16.45 -9.49
C ASN A 43 -9.29 -16.82 -8.44
N GLY A 44 -9.02 -15.96 -7.46
CA GLY A 44 -8.03 -16.21 -6.41
C GLY A 44 -6.60 -15.77 -6.71
N ASP A 45 -6.30 -15.30 -7.93
CA ASP A 45 -4.96 -14.80 -8.27
C ASP A 45 -4.62 -13.55 -7.48
N PHE A 46 -3.43 -13.50 -6.88
CA PHE A 46 -2.91 -12.27 -6.29
C PHE A 46 -2.62 -11.22 -7.37
N ILE A 47 -3.09 -9.99 -7.16
CA ILE A 47 -2.81 -8.85 -8.05
C ILE A 47 -2.07 -7.72 -7.35
N TYR A 48 -2.04 -7.75 -6.03
CA TYR A 48 -1.31 -6.80 -5.22
C TYR A 48 -1.00 -7.43 -3.86
N THR A 49 0.20 -7.16 -3.35
CA THR A 49 0.58 -7.43 -1.96
C THR A 49 1.40 -6.26 -1.42
N ASN A 50 1.22 -5.92 -0.15
CA ASN A 50 2.09 -4.94 0.50
C ASN A 50 3.44 -5.56 0.88
N LYS A 51 4.39 -4.72 1.28
CA LYS A 51 5.74 -5.15 1.68
C LYS A 51 5.74 -6.13 2.85
N SER A 52 4.82 -5.95 3.80
CA SER A 52 4.72 -6.78 5.01
C SER A 52 4.29 -8.21 4.71
N MET A 53 3.46 -8.42 3.67
CA MET A 53 3.04 -9.75 3.23
C MET A 53 4.22 -10.69 2.95
N SER A 54 5.24 -10.21 2.25
CA SER A 54 6.44 -11.01 1.94
C SER A 54 7.20 -11.46 3.19
N GLY A 55 7.27 -10.60 4.21
CA GLY A 55 7.92 -10.96 5.48
C GLY A 55 7.10 -11.94 6.30
N ILE A 56 5.77 -11.78 6.33
CA ILE A 56 4.86 -12.62 7.11
C ILE A 56 4.73 -14.02 6.52
N MET A 57 4.62 -14.10 5.20
CA MET A 57 4.39 -15.36 4.49
C MET A 57 5.69 -16.05 4.05
N GLU A 58 6.84 -15.42 4.27
CA GLU A 58 8.16 -15.93 3.89
C GLU A 58 8.31 -16.23 2.39
N TYR A 59 7.55 -15.50 1.56
CA TYR A 59 7.63 -15.56 0.10
C TYR A 59 8.08 -14.23 -0.47
N SER A 60 8.85 -14.26 -1.55
CA SER A 60 9.15 -13.05 -2.29
C SER A 60 7.88 -12.45 -2.90
N HIS A 61 7.93 -11.14 -3.18
CA HIS A 61 6.81 -10.45 -3.81
C HIS A 61 6.43 -11.07 -5.16
N GLN A 62 7.41 -11.52 -5.95
CA GLN A 62 7.17 -12.16 -7.24
C GLN A 62 6.51 -13.53 -7.08
N GLU A 63 6.93 -14.33 -6.11
CA GLU A 63 6.28 -15.62 -5.80
C GLU A 63 4.84 -15.40 -5.38
N LEU A 64 4.57 -14.46 -4.47
CA LEU A 64 3.21 -14.13 -4.04
C LEU A 64 2.31 -13.71 -5.22
N LEU A 65 2.80 -12.89 -6.14
CA LEU A 65 2.04 -12.49 -7.33
C LEU A 65 1.83 -13.63 -8.35
N SER A 66 2.54 -14.75 -8.20
CA SER A 66 2.32 -15.96 -9.00
C SER A 66 1.39 -16.98 -8.32
N MET A 67 0.98 -16.73 -7.08
CA MET A 67 0.11 -17.63 -6.31
C MET A 67 -1.38 -17.43 -6.60
N ASN A 68 -2.15 -18.43 -6.19
CA ASN A 68 -3.60 -18.44 -6.21
C ASN A 68 -4.14 -19.04 -4.89
N LEU A 69 -5.29 -18.57 -4.41
CA LEU A 69 -5.93 -19.01 -3.17
C LEU A 69 -6.94 -20.18 -3.31
N SER A 70 -7.16 -20.69 -4.53
CA SER A 70 -8.07 -21.81 -4.83
C SER A 70 -7.48 -23.17 -4.51
#